data_AF-A0A0L7T8A4-F1
#
_entry.id   AF-A0A0L7T8A4-F1
#
_cell.length_a   1.000
_cell.length_b   1.000
_cell.length_c   1.000
_cell.angle_alpha   90.00
_cell.angle_beta   90.00
_cell.angle_gamma   90.00
#
_symmetry.space_group_name_H-M   'P 1'
#
loop_
_entity.id
_entity.type
_entity.pdbx_description
1 polymer ?
#
loop_
_entity_poly.entity_id
_entity_poly.type
_entity_poly.pdbx_seq_one_letter_code
_entity_poly.pdbx_strand_id
1 'polypeptide(L)'
;MVNCIRVKQYANASSHYAIAGVQTWHDYLANPGTGSKQRHQAELRKQLARLSDKERKNFWDTLNTTLRDEKSLQQLCQLLEISESNQRSKMFWQEAKNGYLHCEPVMIF
;
A
#
# COMPACT_ATOMS: atom_id res chain seq x y z
N MET A 1 10.10 0.32 5.43
CA MET A 1 9.93 -0.93 4.65
C MET A 1 11.23 -1.74 4.51
N VAL A 2 12.24 -1.31 3.74
CA VAL A 2 13.48 -2.10 3.47
C VAL A 2 14.15 -2.61 4.74
N ASN A 3 14.34 -1.75 5.74
CA ASN A 3 14.93 -2.15 7.02
C ASN A 3 14.07 -3.20 7.73
N CYS A 4 12.75 -3.02 7.78
CA CYS A 4 11.81 -4.00 8.36
C CYS A 4 11.94 -5.37 7.69
N ILE A 5 12.09 -5.41 6.36
CA ILE A 5 12.30 -6.67 5.61
C ILE A 5 13.61 -7.35 6.02
N ARG A 6 14.71 -6.58 6.12
CA ARG A 6 16.03 -7.11 6.53
C ARG A 6 16.01 -7.71 7.93
N VAL A 7 15.28 -7.10 8.86
CA VAL A 7 15.11 -7.61 10.22
C VAL A 7 13.88 -8.53 10.39
N LYS A 8 13.30 -9.02 9.28
CA LYS A 8 12.15 -9.94 9.24
C LYS A 8 10.88 -9.45 9.95
N GLN A 9 10.74 -8.14 10.15
CA GLN A 9 9.53 -7.50 10.65
C GLN A 9 8.53 -7.31 9.51
N TYR A 10 8.01 -8.42 8.97
CA TYR A 10 7.17 -8.40 7.76
C TYR A 10 5.83 -7.69 7.96
N ALA A 11 5.22 -7.78 9.14
CA ALA A 11 3.99 -7.03 9.45
C ALA A 11 4.21 -5.52 9.29
N ASN A 12 5.27 -4.97 9.90
CA ASN A 12 5.61 -3.55 9.75
C ASN A 12 5.97 -3.21 8.30
N ALA A 13 6.65 -4.10 7.59
CA ALA A 13 6.94 -3.92 6.17
C ALA A 13 5.66 -3.84 5.32
N SER A 14 4.67 -4.70 5.59
CA SER A 14 3.35 -4.69 4.94
C SER A 14 2.58 -3.40 5.24
N SER A 15 2.60 -2.91 6.48
CA SER A 15 2.02 -1.62 6.82
C SER A 15 2.68 -0.47 6.06
N HIS A 16 4.01 -0.45 5.98
CA HIS A 16 4.73 0.57 5.20
C HIS A 16 4.42 0.48 3.69
N TYR A 17 4.29 -0.73 3.15
CA TYR A 17 3.89 -0.96 1.76
C TYR A 17 2.49 -0.39 1.50
N ALA A 18 1.54 -0.70 2.39
CA ALA A 18 0.16 -0.25 2.32
C ALA A 18 0.06 1.29 2.38
N ILE A 19 0.73 1.92 3.34
CA ILE A 19 0.76 3.38 3.51
C ILE A 19 1.33 4.05 2.26
N ALA A 20 2.51 3.61 1.79
CA ALA A 20 3.17 4.24 0.66
C ALA A 20 2.37 4.10 -0.64
N GLY A 21 1.75 2.94 -0.87
CA GLY A 21 0.96 2.73 -2.07
C GLY A 21 -0.35 3.52 -2.08
N VAL A 22 -1.08 3.55 -0.96
CA VAL A 22 -2.29 4.37 -0.83
C VAL A 22 -1.96 5.86 -0.97
N GLN A 23 -0.90 6.34 -0.32
CA GLN A 23 -0.48 7.74 -0.45
C GLN A 23 -0.15 8.10 -1.90
N THR A 24 0.65 7.28 -2.59
CA THR A 24 1.05 7.59 -3.97
C THR A 24 -0.10 7.46 -4.97
N TRP A 25 -1.10 6.63 -4.68
CA TRP A 25 -2.33 6.56 -5.46
C TRP A 25 -3.25 7.76 -5.19
N HIS A 26 -3.38 8.18 -3.93
CA HIS A 26 -4.10 9.40 -3.54
C HIS A 26 -3.48 10.63 -4.22
N ASP A 27 -2.16 10.78 -4.19
CA ASP A 27 -1.45 11.86 -4.87
C ASP A 27 -1.72 11.87 -6.39
N TYR A 28 -1.83 10.67 -7.00
CA TYR A 28 -2.20 10.52 -8.41
C TYR A 28 -3.64 10.93 -8.68
N LEU A 29 -4.60 10.57 -7.84
CA LEU A 29 -6.00 10.97 -7.97
C LEU A 29 -6.18 12.49 -7.75
N ALA A 30 -5.46 13.06 -6.79
CA ALA A 30 -5.50 14.47 -6.49
C ALA A 30 -4.87 15.33 -7.60
N ASN A 31 -3.76 14.86 -8.19
CA ASN A 31 -3.03 15.53 -9.27
C ASN A 31 -2.63 14.53 -10.35
N PRO A 32 -3.54 14.19 -11.27
CA PRO A 32 -3.28 13.21 -12.30
C PRO A 32 -2.22 13.73 -13.28
N GLY A 33 -1.15 12.96 -13.47
CA GLY A 33 -0.05 13.33 -14.33
C GLY A 33 0.97 12.20 -14.50
N THR A 34 1.82 12.32 -15.52
CA THR A 34 2.87 11.33 -15.80
C THR A 34 3.84 11.19 -14.62
N GLY A 35 4.14 12.28 -13.92
CA GLY A 35 5.01 12.27 -12.74
C GLY A 35 4.43 11.56 -11.52
N SER A 36 3.15 11.74 -11.19
CA SER A 36 2.51 11.03 -10.07
C SER A 36 2.36 9.53 -10.37
N LYS A 37 1.98 9.18 -11.60
CA LYS A 37 1.95 7.79 -12.07
C LYS A 37 3.33 7.13 -12.01
N GLN A 38 4.38 7.82 -12.47
CA GLN A 38 5.74 7.31 -12.44
C GLN A 38 6.24 7.14 -11.00
N ARG A 39 5.93 8.07 -10.09
CA ARG A 39 6.29 7.93 -8.66
C ARG A 39 5.66 6.71 -8.03
N HIS A 40 4.36 6.49 -8.26
CA HIS A 40 3.66 5.29 -7.79
C HIS A 40 4.33 4.00 -8.28
N GLN A 41 4.66 3.93 -9.58
CA GLN A 41 5.24 2.73 -10.19
C GLN A 41 6.74 2.51 -9.87
N ALA A 42 7.52 3.58 -9.78
CA ALA A 42 8.98 3.49 -9.71
C ALA A 42 9.52 3.43 -8.27
N GLU A 43 8.88 4.10 -7.31
CA GLU A 43 9.48 4.26 -5.98
C GLU A 43 9.49 2.94 -5.20
N LEU A 44 8.40 2.16 -5.26
CA LEU A 44 8.37 0.82 -4.70
C LEU A 44 9.45 -0.08 -5.32
N ARG A 45 9.55 -0.08 -6.66
CA ARG A 45 10.56 -0.87 -7.39
C ARG A 45 11.98 -0.49 -6.97
N LYS A 46 12.26 0.81 -6.82
CA LYS A 46 13.55 1.33 -6.37
C LYS A 46 13.88 0.87 -4.96
N GLN A 47 12.92 0.89 -4.04
CA GLN A 47 13.14 0.42 -2.67
C GLN A 47 13.38 -1.10 -2.62
N LEU A 48 12.62 -1.89 -3.39
CA LEU A 48 12.78 -3.34 -3.45
C LEU A 48 14.08 -3.78 -4.16
N ALA A 49 14.62 -2.97 -5.06
CA ALA A 49 15.92 -3.22 -5.68
C ALA A 49 17.08 -3.28 -4.67
N ARG A 50 16.92 -2.68 -3.49
CA ARG A 50 17.91 -2.65 -2.39
C ARG A 50 17.96 -3.92 -1.55
N LEU A 51 17.06 -4.87 -1.82
CA LEU A 51 16.94 -6.15 -1.15
C LEU A 51 17.54 -7.24 -2.04
N SER A 52 18.06 -8.30 -1.43
CA SER A 52 18.39 -9.53 -2.14
C SER A 52 17.15 -10.21 -2.71
N ASP A 53 17.32 -11.10 -3.69
CA ASP A 53 16.21 -11.89 -4.25
C ASP A 53 15.46 -12.68 -3.18
N LYS A 54 16.19 -13.27 -2.23
CA LYS A 54 15.61 -14.03 -1.12
C LYS A 54 14.74 -13.15 -0.22
N GLU A 55 15.23 -11.96 0.15
CA GLU A 55 14.47 -11.00 0.97
C GLU A 55 13.22 -10.51 0.25
N ARG A 56 13.33 -10.18 -1.04
CA ARG A 56 12.19 -9.79 -1.88
C ARG A 56 11.15 -10.89 -1.93
N LYS A 57 11.56 -12.12 -2.23
CA LYS A 57 10.66 -13.27 -2.33
C LYS A 57 9.92 -13.50 -1.02
N ASN A 58 10.65 -13.59 0.10
CA ASN A 58 10.04 -13.80 1.41
C ASN A 58 9.05 -12.69 1.79
N PHE A 59 9.39 -11.43 1.47
CA PHE A 59 8.49 -10.31 1.69
C PHE A 59 7.22 -10.44 0.85
N TRP A 60 7.33 -10.74 -0.45
CA TRP A 60 6.17 -10.90 -1.33
C TRP A 60 5.28 -12.08 -0.94
N ASP A 61 5.87 -13.21 -0.55
CA ASP A 61 5.13 -14.38 -0.08
C ASP A 61 4.32 -14.04 1.18
N THR A 62 4.96 -13.32 2.12
CA THR A 62 4.30 -12.88 3.37
C THR A 62 3.21 -11.84 3.09
N LEU A 63 3.52 -10.83 2.27
CA LEU A 63 2.57 -9.77 1.92
C LEU A 63 1.35 -10.35 1.20
N ASN A 64 1.54 -11.26 0.24
CA ASN A 64 0.42 -11.92 -0.44
C ASN A 64 -0.46 -12.71 0.54
N THR A 65 0.15 -13.33 1.55
CA THR A 65 -0.60 -13.99 2.61
C THR A 65 -1.40 -12.98 3.44
N THR A 66 -0.76 -11.88 3.86
CA THR A 66 -1.40 -10.80 4.63
C THR A 66 -2.57 -10.16 3.86
N LEU A 67 -2.43 -9.94 2.55
CA LEU A 67 -3.48 -9.31 1.74
C LEU A 67 -4.65 -10.26 1.43
N ARG A 68 -4.44 -11.58 1.49
CA ARG A 68 -5.49 -12.59 1.28
C ARG A 68 -6.23 -12.96 2.56
N ASP A 69 -5.59 -12.79 3.71
CA ASP A 69 -6.24 -12.98 5.01
C ASP A 69 -7.13 -11.78 5.31
N GLU A 70 -8.45 -12.00 5.35
CA GLU A 70 -9.45 -10.94 5.52
C GLU A 70 -9.20 -10.10 6.78
N LYS A 71 -8.86 -10.75 7.89
CA LYS A 71 -8.58 -10.07 9.16
C LYS A 71 -7.34 -9.18 9.06
N SER A 72 -6.26 -9.69 8.49
CA SER A 72 -5.02 -8.94 8.31
C SER A 72 -5.19 -7.78 7.32
N LEU A 73 -5.94 -8.00 6.23
CA LEU A 73 -6.29 -6.94 5.29
C LEU A 73 -7.12 -5.85 5.97
N GLN A 74 -8.14 -6.21 6.75
CA GLN A 74 -8.97 -5.26 7.48
C GLN A 74 -8.13 -4.44 8.48
N GLN A 75 -7.18 -5.07 9.19
CA GLN A 75 -6.23 -4.37 10.06
C GLN A 75 -5.35 -3.37 9.30
N LEU A 76 -4.85 -3.75 8.12
CA LEU A 76 -4.11 -2.83 7.25
C LEU A 76 -4.99 -1.66 6.81
N CYS A 77 -6.25 -1.91 6.46
CA CYS A 77 -7.17 -0.87 6.01
C CYS A 77 -7.59 0.10 7.13
N GLN A 78 -7.71 -0.38 8.36
CA GLN A 78 -7.96 0.45 9.55
C GLN A 78 -6.74 1.32 9.91
N LEU A 79 -5.53 0.81 9.75
CA LEU A 79 -4.30 1.59 9.94
C LEU A 79 -4.19 2.80 9.00
N LEU A 80 -4.93 2.78 7.89
CA LEU A 80 -4.92 3.82 6.86
C LEU A 80 -6.09 4.80 7.02
N GLU A 81 -6.77 4.82 8.15
CA GLU A 81 -7.75 5.88 8.41
C GLU A 81 -7.06 7.22 8.61
N ILE A 82 -7.48 8.23 7.83
CA ILE A 82 -6.94 9.59 7.91
C ILE A 82 -7.92 10.52 8.62
N SER A 83 -7.39 11.37 9.51
CA SER A 83 -8.12 12.50 10.08
C SER A 83 -8.04 13.73 9.15
N GLU A 84 -8.53 13.60 7.93
CA GLU A 84 -8.62 14.74 7.01
C GLU A 84 -9.95 15.47 7.24
N SER A 85 -10.00 16.79 7.03
CA SER A 85 -11.23 17.58 7.14
C SER A 85 -11.86 17.87 5.77
N ASN A 86 -11.03 17.92 4.72
CA ASN A 86 -11.47 18.15 3.36
C ASN A 86 -12.19 16.93 2.76
N GLN A 87 -13.48 17.08 2.42
CA GLN A 87 -14.30 16.00 1.87
C GLN A 87 -13.75 15.42 0.55
N ARG A 88 -13.20 16.26 -0.33
CA ARG A 88 -12.61 15.79 -1.60
C ARG A 88 -11.38 14.93 -1.38
N SER A 89 -10.51 15.35 -0.46
CA SER A 89 -9.33 14.57 -0.09
C SER A 89 -9.71 13.22 0.54
N LYS A 90 -10.76 13.18 1.38
CA LYS A 90 -11.32 11.93 1.92
C LYS A 90 -11.78 10.97 0.83
N MET A 91 -12.51 11.47 -0.18
CA MET A 91 -12.98 10.63 -1.30
C MET A 91 -11.80 10.01 -2.06
N PHE A 92 -10.80 10.82 -2.43
CA PHE A 92 -9.61 10.30 -3.10
C PHE A 92 -8.83 9.30 -2.25
N TRP A 93 -8.86 9.47 -0.92
CA TRP A 93 -8.19 8.53 -0.03
C TRP A 93 -8.92 7.19 0.04
N GLN A 94 -10.25 7.21 0.08
CA GLN A 94 -11.06 6.00 0.02
C GLN A 94 -10.88 5.28 -1.32
N GLU A 95 -10.92 6.02 -2.43
CA GLU A 95 -10.62 5.50 -3.77
C GLU A 95 -9.21 4.89 -3.84
N ALA A 96 -8.22 5.51 -3.19
CA ALA A 96 -6.86 4.98 -3.13
C ALA A 96 -6.74 3.70 -2.31
N LYS A 97 -7.40 3.63 -1.14
CA LYS A 97 -7.48 2.41 -0.33
C LYS A 97 -8.11 1.27 -1.13
N ASN A 98 -9.20 1.54 -1.85
CA ASN A 98 -9.91 0.54 -2.63
C ASN A 98 -9.16 0.14 -3.90
N GLY A 99 -8.55 1.11 -4.60
CA GLY A 99 -7.80 0.88 -5.82
C GLY A 99 -6.48 0.15 -5.60
N TYR A 100 -5.80 0.41 -4.48
CA TYR A 100 -4.48 -0.16 -4.21
C TYR A 100 -4.51 -1.43 -3.34
N LEU A 101 -5.35 -1.46 -2.29
CA LEU A 101 -5.40 -2.57 -1.33
C LEU A 101 -6.70 -3.37 -1.39
N HIS A 102 -7.70 -2.91 -2.17
CA HIS A 102 -9.03 -3.52 -2.19
C HIS A 102 -9.67 -3.58 -0.79
N CYS A 103 -9.56 -2.47 -0.05
CA CYS A 103 -10.05 -2.36 1.33
C CYS A 103 -11.57 -2.50 1.49
N GLU A 104 -12.35 -2.19 0.45
CA GLU A 104 -13.74 -2.60 0.38
C GLU A 104 -13.83 -3.98 -0.29
N PRO A 105 -14.60 -4.92 0.27
CA PRO A 105 -14.96 -6.10 -0.48
C PRO A 105 -15.63 -5.62 -1.76
N VAL A 106 -15.16 -6.11 -2.91
CA VAL A 106 -15.93 -6.03 -4.14
C VAL A 106 -17.27 -6.70 -3.81
N MET A 107 -18.31 -5.91 -3.53
CA MET A 107 -19.67 -6.41 -3.50
C MET A 107 -19.98 -6.76 -4.95
N ILE A 108 -19.67 -8.01 -5.32
CA ILE A 108 -20.24 -8.65 -6.49
C ILE A 108 -21.69 -8.97 -6.11
N PHE A 109 -22.61 -8.10 -6.50
CA PHE A 109 -24.03 -8.40 -6.63
C PHE A 109 -24.57 -7.72 -7.88
#